data_AF-V8N2A1-F1
#
_entry.id   AF-V8N2A1-F1
#
_cell.length_a   1.000
_cell.length_b   1.000
_cell.length_c   1.000
_cell.angle_alpha   90.00
_cell.angle_beta   90.00
_cell.angle_gamma   90.00
#
_symmetry.space_group_name_H-M   'P 1'
#
loop_
_entity.id
_entity.type
_entity.pdbx_description
1 polymer ?
#
loop_
_entity_poly.entity_id
_entity_poly.type
_entity_poly.pdbx_seq_one_letter_code
_entity_poly.pdbx_strand_id
1 'polypeptide(L)'
;MSACGVQSGLHIEDQWPSPPSRKAPIAPTEDQLKQELWYHGKMSRRDAEKLLHTDGDFLVRDSITNPGQYVLTGMHNGQPKHLLLVDPEGV
;
A
#
# COMPACT_ATOMS: atom_id res chain seq x y z
N MET A 1 18.99 -58.90 13.17
CA MET A 1 18.66 -58.43 11.80
C MET A 1 17.16 -58.17 11.78
N SER A 2 16.71 -56.91 11.75
CA SER A 2 15.37 -56.49 11.28
C SER A 2 15.07 -55.03 11.61
N ALA A 3 14.72 -54.27 10.57
CA ALA A 3 13.70 -53.21 10.55
C ALA A 3 13.38 -53.01 9.05
N CYS A 4 12.32 -53.63 8.54
CA CYS A 4 10.96 -53.08 8.43
C CYS A 4 10.90 -51.81 7.55
N GLY A 5 10.31 -51.94 6.37
CA GLY A 5 9.95 -50.80 5.51
C GLY A 5 8.53 -50.31 5.79
N VAL A 6 8.21 -49.12 5.27
CA VAL A 6 7.01 -48.78 4.47
C VAL A 6 7.01 -47.27 4.21
N GLN A 7 6.60 -46.93 2.99
CA GLN A 7 6.52 -45.61 2.36
C GLN A 7 5.52 -44.66 3.04
N SER A 8 5.73 -43.35 2.90
CA SER A 8 4.61 -42.41 2.71
C SER A 8 5.07 -40.99 2.35
N GLY A 9 4.57 -40.49 1.22
CA GLY A 9 4.19 -39.07 1.09
C GLY A 9 5.20 -38.17 0.40
N LEU A 10 4.99 -37.93 -0.90
CA LEU A 10 5.37 -36.66 -1.52
C LEU A 10 4.60 -35.56 -0.80
N HIS A 11 5.26 -34.79 0.07
CA HIS A 11 4.70 -33.56 0.64
C HIS A 11 4.71 -32.49 -0.45
N ILE A 12 3.72 -32.60 -1.34
CA ILE A 12 3.20 -31.49 -2.13
C ILE A 12 2.25 -30.73 -1.21
N GLU A 13 2.25 -29.40 -1.33
CA GLU A 13 1.52 -28.39 -0.54
C GLU A 13 2.43 -27.60 0.42
N ASP A 14 2.25 -26.26 0.38
CA ASP A 14 2.97 -25.16 1.07
C ASP A 14 4.14 -24.44 0.37
N GLN A 15 4.59 -24.84 -0.82
CA GLN A 15 5.50 -23.97 -1.58
C GLN A 15 4.71 -22.97 -2.43
N TRP A 16 4.19 -21.92 -1.78
CA TRP A 16 3.77 -20.73 -2.53
C TRP A 16 5.02 -20.20 -3.25
N PRO A 17 5.01 -20.08 -4.58
CA PRO A 17 6.14 -19.51 -5.29
C PRO A 17 6.34 -18.10 -4.74
N SER A 18 7.55 -17.81 -4.24
CA SER A 18 7.93 -16.48 -3.82
C SER A 18 7.45 -15.49 -4.89
N PRO A 19 6.79 -14.37 -4.52
CA PRO A 19 6.43 -13.35 -5.49
C PRO A 19 7.66 -13.07 -6.36
N PRO A 20 7.52 -13.03 -7.70
CA PRO A 20 8.65 -12.74 -8.56
C PRO A 20 9.32 -11.49 -8.00
N SER A 21 10.66 -11.52 -7.84
CA SER A 21 11.47 -10.39 -7.36
C SER A 21 11.44 -9.25 -8.38
N ARG A 22 10.26 -8.73 -8.67
CA ARG A 22 10.08 -7.40 -9.21
C ARG A 22 10.42 -6.51 -8.03
N LYS A 23 11.67 -6.08 -7.97
CA LYS A 23 12.02 -4.90 -7.18
C LYS A 23 10.93 -3.88 -7.43
N ALA A 24 10.28 -3.40 -6.38
CA ALA A 24 9.34 -2.31 -6.52
C ALA A 24 10.06 -1.20 -7.32
N PRO A 25 9.39 -0.57 -8.31
CA PRO A 25 9.95 0.61 -8.95
C PRO A 25 10.44 1.58 -7.86
N ILE A 26 11.57 2.24 -8.12
CA ILE A 26 12.11 3.23 -7.19
C ILE A 26 11.00 4.24 -6.89
N ALA A 27 10.67 4.39 -5.61
CA ALA A 27 9.65 5.34 -5.18
C ALA A 27 10.02 6.75 -5.68
N PRO A 28 9.04 7.53 -6.16
CA PRO A 28 9.29 8.89 -6.62
C PRO A 28 9.85 9.74 -5.47
N THR A 29 10.74 10.68 -5.81
CA THR A 29 11.25 11.63 -4.81
C THR A 29 10.16 12.62 -4.40
N GLU A 30 10.29 13.23 -3.23
CA GLU A 30 9.35 14.25 -2.76
C GLU A 30 9.20 15.42 -3.75
N ASP A 31 10.28 15.81 -4.43
CA ASP A 31 10.26 16.87 -5.45
C ASP A 31 9.49 16.47 -6.70
N GLN A 32 9.47 15.18 -7.06
CA GLN A 32 8.61 14.68 -8.14
C GLN A 32 7.14 14.69 -7.70
N LEU A 33 6.84 14.25 -6.48
CA LEU A 33 5.48 14.29 -5.94
C LEU A 33 4.91 15.71 -5.90
N LYS A 34 5.71 16.73 -5.55
CA LYS A 34 5.28 18.15 -5.53
C LYS A 34 4.84 18.69 -6.89
N GLN A 35 5.17 18.02 -7.99
CA GLN A 35 4.76 18.43 -9.33
C GLN A 35 3.39 17.85 -9.72
N GLU A 36 2.88 16.89 -8.96
CA GLU A 36 1.64 16.19 -9.23
C GLU A 36 0.44 16.93 -8.65
N LEU A 37 -0.58 17.18 -9.48
CA LEU A 37 -1.78 17.93 -9.08
C LEU A 37 -2.61 17.22 -8.00
N TRP A 38 -2.49 15.90 -7.91
CA TRP A 38 -3.18 15.06 -6.92
C TRP A 38 -2.42 14.98 -5.58
N TYR A 39 -1.22 15.55 -5.48
CA TYR A 39 -0.42 15.54 -4.27
C TYR A 39 -0.48 16.91 -3.56
N HIS A 40 -0.90 16.89 -2.29
CA HIS A 40 -1.15 18.11 -1.52
C HIS A 40 -0.19 18.32 -0.34
N GLY A 41 0.84 17.48 -0.20
CA GLY A 41 1.78 17.53 0.92
C GLY A 41 1.08 17.44 2.28
N LYS A 42 1.55 18.22 3.27
CA LYS A 42 0.96 18.26 4.62
C LYS A 42 -0.43 18.88 4.60
N MET A 43 -1.44 18.00 4.68
CA MET A 43 -2.85 18.38 4.72
C MET A 43 -3.60 17.60 5.79
N SER A 44 -4.55 18.24 6.47
CA SER A 44 -5.38 17.59 7.49
C SER A 44 -6.40 16.67 6.85
N ARG A 45 -6.85 15.65 7.60
CA ARG A 45 -7.94 14.76 7.17
C ARG A 45 -9.18 15.57 6.76
N ARG A 46 -9.57 16.53 7.61
CA ARG A 46 -10.77 17.35 7.41
C ARG A 46 -10.68 18.25 6.18
N ASP A 47 -9.51 18.80 5.88
CA ASP A 47 -9.35 19.65 4.70
C ASP A 47 -9.31 18.83 3.42
N ALA A 48 -8.73 17.62 3.46
CA ALA A 48 -8.79 16.69 2.35
C ALA A 48 -10.24 16.27 2.01
N GLU A 49 -11.05 15.95 3.03
CA GLU A 49 -12.46 15.58 2.83
C GLU A 49 -13.28 16.68 2.13
N LYS A 50 -12.96 17.96 2.36
CA LYS A 50 -13.66 19.09 1.71
C LYS A 50 -13.35 19.23 0.22
N LEU A 51 -12.24 18.65 -0.26
CA LEU A 51 -11.85 18.70 -1.66
C LEU A 51 -12.49 17.60 -2.50
N LEU A 52 -13.11 16.62 -1.84
CA LEU A 52 -13.79 15.50 -2.49
C LEU A 52 -15.28 15.83 -2.66
N HIS A 53 -15.75 15.83 -3.91
CA HIS A 53 -17.12 16.18 -4.26
C HIS A 53 -17.90 14.99 -4.81
N THR A 54 -17.25 14.14 -5.61
CA THR A 54 -17.88 13.02 -6.32
C THR A 54 -17.16 11.71 -6.07
N ASP A 55 -17.88 10.58 -6.20
CA ASP A 55 -17.28 9.25 -6.11
C ASP A 55 -16.17 9.09 -7.16
N GLY A 56 -15.01 8.61 -6.72
CA GLY A 56 -13.80 8.52 -7.53
C GLY A 56 -12.83 9.70 -7.35
N ASP A 57 -13.25 10.81 -6.74
CA ASP A 57 -12.33 11.89 -6.37
C ASP A 57 -11.28 11.35 -5.39
N PHE A 58 -10.03 11.78 -5.57
CA PHE A 58 -8.94 11.38 -4.69
C PHE A 58 -7.84 12.43 -4.62
N LEU A 59 -7.04 12.34 -3.57
CA LEU A 59 -5.78 13.05 -3.42
C LEU A 59 -4.83 12.27 -2.50
N VAL A 60 -3.55 12.52 -2.61
CA VAL A 60 -2.52 12.00 -1.70
C VAL A 60 -1.99 13.14 -0.84
N ARG A 61 -1.81 12.86 0.46
CA ARG A 61 -1.30 13.82 1.44
C ARG A 61 -0.31 13.16 2.40
N ASP A 62 0.56 13.97 2.99
CA ASP A 62 1.39 13.54 4.10
C ASP A 62 0.53 13.28 5.34
N SER A 63 0.88 12.23 6.08
CA SER A 63 0.35 11.99 7.40
C SER A 63 0.90 13.02 8.38
N ILE A 64 0.00 13.81 8.98
CA ILE A 64 0.37 14.77 10.04
C ILE A 64 0.81 14.04 11.32
N THR A 65 0.20 12.89 11.62
CA THR A 65 0.47 12.14 12.84
C THR A 65 1.70 11.26 12.74
N ASN A 66 2.01 10.76 11.54
CA ASN A 66 3.14 9.86 11.30
C ASN A 66 4.01 10.42 10.16
N PRO A 67 5.02 11.25 10.47
CA PRO A 67 5.94 11.76 9.46
C PRO A 67 6.56 10.64 8.62
N GLY A 68 6.69 10.85 7.31
CA GLY A 68 7.21 9.86 6.36
C GLY A 68 6.16 8.91 5.79
N GLN A 69 4.92 8.94 6.30
CA GLN A 69 3.82 8.15 5.76
C GLN A 69 2.91 8.99 4.84
N TYR A 70 2.45 8.36 3.76
CA TYR A 70 1.49 8.95 2.83
C TYR A 70 0.09 8.36 3.01
N VAL A 71 -0.92 9.20 2.81
CA VAL A 71 -2.33 8.81 2.90
C VAL A 71 -3.03 9.15 1.60
N LEU A 72 -3.60 8.14 0.95
CA LEU A 72 -4.59 8.33 -0.11
C LEU A 72 -5.94 8.63 0.53
N THR A 73 -6.50 9.79 0.23
CA THR A 73 -7.84 10.18 0.64
C THR A 73 -8.72 10.18 -0.61
N GLY A 74 -9.84 9.46 -0.59
CA GLY A 74 -10.73 9.40 -1.76
C GLY A 74 -12.19 9.15 -1.39
N MET A 75 -13.09 9.49 -2.31
CA MET A 75 -14.54 9.35 -2.13
C MET A 75 -15.02 8.04 -2.73
N HIS A 76 -15.77 7.26 -1.97
CA HIS A 76 -16.33 6.00 -2.43
C HIS A 76 -17.69 5.72 -1.78
N ASN A 77 -18.73 5.61 -2.61
CA ASN A 77 -20.13 5.46 -2.18
C ASN A 77 -20.59 6.62 -1.27
N GLY A 78 -20.22 7.86 -1.64
CA GLY A 78 -20.55 9.09 -0.91
C GLY A 78 -19.87 9.22 0.45
N GLN A 79 -18.87 8.38 0.74
CA GLN A 79 -18.11 8.42 1.99
C GLN A 79 -16.62 8.62 1.74
N PRO A 80 -15.98 9.58 2.42
CA PRO A 80 -14.53 9.71 2.39
C PRO A 80 -13.86 8.50 3.04
N LYS A 81 -12.82 7.99 2.38
CA LYS A 81 -11.96 6.91 2.85
C LYS A 81 -10.52 7.40 2.89
N HIS A 82 -9.76 6.83 3.82
CA HIS A 82 -8.34 7.14 3.98
C HIS A 82 -7.56 5.83 4.06
N LEU A 83 -6.65 5.65 3.12
CA LEU A 83 -5.81 4.46 3.02
C LEU A 83 -4.36 4.87 3.24
N LEU A 84 -3.69 4.20 4.18
CA LEU A 84 -2.26 4.36 4.40
C LEU A 84 -1.51 3.69 3.25
N LEU A 85 -0.64 4.44 2.59
CA LEU A 85 0.26 3.90 1.57
C LEU A 85 1.53 3.43 2.28
N VAL A 86 1.66 2.12 2.42
CA VAL A 86 2.85 1.47 2.97
C VAL A 86 3.71 0.99 1.83
N ASP A 87 5.02 1.22 1.93
CA ASP A 87 5.98 0.54 1.07
C ASP A 87 5.94 -0.96 1.42
N PRO A 88 5.78 -1.87 0.44
CA PRO A 88 5.87 -3.31 0.69
C PRO A 88 7.18 -3.75 1.35
N GLU A 89 8.25 -2.97 1.26
CA GLU A 89 9.54 -3.23 1.93
C GLU A 89 9.59 -2.72 3.39
N GLY A 90 8.56 -2.00 3.86
CA GLY A 90 8.35 -1.69 5.27
C GLY A 90 9.35 -0.71 5.92
N VAL A 91 9.96 0.19 5.15
CA VAL A 91 10.89 1.22 5.67
C VAL A 91 10.13 2.38 6.32
#